data_AF-A0A3N5RSS8-F1
#
_entry.id   AF-A0A3N5RSS8-F1
#
_cell.length_a   1.000
_cell.length_b   1.000
_cell.length_c   1.000
_cell.angle_alpha   90.00
_cell.angle_beta   90.00
_cell.angle_gamma   90.00
#
_symmetry.space_group_name_H-M   'P 1'
#
loop_
_entity.id
_entity.type
_entity.pdbx_description
1 polymer ?
#
loop_
_entity_poly.entity_id
_entity_poly.type
_entity_poly.pdbx_seq_one_letter_code
_entity_poly.pdbx_strand_id
1 'polypeptide(L)'
;MAKIFNGRFTAKTDQAFVVFLIGMRVNKWWRFDKWIPVASAMGPMLQTLFTNPEKGFLHAEYYWNFSGPVLIQYWRSFEDLERFARHPSDPHLAAWKKFNQAI
;
A
#
# COMPACT_ATOMS: atom_id res chain seq x y z
N MET A 1 6.50 17.00 19.66
CA MET A 1 7.21 15.75 19.30
C MET A 1 6.81 14.68 20.31
N ALA A 2 6.63 13.43 19.87
CA ALA A 2 6.37 12.32 20.78
C ALA A 2 7.60 12.03 21.66
N LYS A 3 7.38 11.53 22.88
CA LYS A 3 8.45 11.13 23.80
C LYS A 3 9.22 9.94 23.20
N ILE A 4 10.54 10.06 23.13
CA ILE A 4 11.42 8.97 22.65
C ILE A 4 11.68 8.03 23.83
N PHE A 5 11.43 6.73 23.64
CA PHE A 5 11.75 5.69 24.60
C PHE A 5 13.02 4.96 24.13
N ASN A 6 14.10 5.04 24.92
CA ASN A 6 15.37 4.39 24.61
C ASN A 6 15.32 2.91 25.01
N GLY A 7 15.87 2.02 24.17
CA GLY A 7 15.95 0.58 24.43
C GLY A 7 15.62 -0.28 23.22
N ARG A 8 15.59 -1.60 23.41
CA ARG A 8 15.11 -2.56 22.42
C ARG A 8 13.68 -2.92 22.73
N PHE A 9 12.78 -2.71 21.77
CA PHE A 9 11.38 -3.04 21.90
C PHE A 9 11.02 -4.11 20.88
N THR A 10 10.04 -4.93 21.21
CA THR A 10 9.48 -5.93 20.30
C THR A 10 7.97 -5.80 20.37
N ALA A 11 7.33 -5.67 19.22
CA ALA A 11 5.88 -5.69 19.15
C ALA A 11 5.40 -7.10 19.50
N LYS A 12 4.49 -7.21 20.48
CA LYS A 12 3.81 -8.46 20.82
C LYS A 12 2.36 -8.35 20.36
N THR A 13 1.88 -9.36 19.65
CA THR A 13 0.47 -9.49 19.27
C THR A 13 0.06 -10.95 19.34
N ASP A 14 -1.11 -11.20 19.90
CA ASP A 14 -1.76 -12.53 19.89
C ASP A 14 -2.82 -12.60 18.77
N GLN A 15 -3.01 -11.51 18.02
CA GLN A 15 -3.95 -11.39 16.91
C GLN A 15 -3.25 -11.67 15.58
N ALA A 16 -3.93 -12.37 14.68
CA ALA A 16 -3.52 -12.49 13.29
C ALA A 16 -3.56 -11.12 12.60
N PHE A 17 -2.63 -10.89 11.67
CA PHE A 17 -2.54 -9.67 10.87
C PHE A 17 -2.02 -10.03 9.48
N VAL A 18 -2.13 -9.10 8.54
CA VAL A 18 -1.69 -9.32 7.15
C VAL A 18 -0.48 -8.45 6.84
N VAL A 19 0.52 -9.09 6.22
CA VAL A 19 1.64 -8.40 5.55
C VAL A 19 1.40 -8.53 4.06
N PHE A 20 1.04 -7.42 3.41
CA PHE A 20 0.69 -7.38 2.00
C PHE A 20 1.82 -6.74 1.20
N LEU A 21 2.44 -7.53 0.33
CA LEU A 21 3.50 -7.08 -0.57
C LEU A 21 2.86 -6.75 -1.93
N ILE A 22 2.86 -5.46 -2.28
CA ILE A 22 2.34 -4.98 -3.56
C ILE A 22 3.40 -4.11 -4.23
N GLY A 23 3.44 -4.11 -5.55
CA GLY A 23 4.38 -3.28 -6.28
C GLY A 23 4.08 -3.28 -7.77
N MET A 24 4.96 -2.65 -8.53
CA MET A 24 4.91 -2.69 -9.98
C MET A 24 6.27 -3.14 -10.54
N ARG A 25 6.22 -3.79 -11.68
CA ARG A 25 7.43 -4.16 -12.44
C ARG A 25 7.65 -3.18 -13.58
N VAL A 26 8.83 -2.58 -13.62
CA VAL A 26 9.28 -1.68 -14.68
C VAL A 26 10.21 -2.44 -15.62
N ASN A 27 9.69 -2.83 -16.79
CA ASN A 27 10.48 -3.56 -17.79
C ASN A 27 11.35 -2.64 -18.66
N LYS A 28 10.90 -1.41 -18.91
CA LYS A 28 11.61 -0.38 -19.69
C LYS A 28 11.62 0.93 -18.92
N TRP A 29 12.72 1.25 -18.28
CA TRP A 29 12.85 2.41 -17.40
C TRP A 29 12.53 3.74 -18.09
N TRP A 30 12.88 3.88 -19.37
CA TRP A 30 12.61 5.09 -20.16
C TRP A 30 11.16 5.23 -20.65
N ARG A 31 10.32 4.19 -20.50
CA ARG A 31 8.90 4.24 -20.89
C ARG A 31 8.04 4.79 -19.76
N PHE A 32 8.33 6.04 -19.39
CA PHE A 32 7.60 6.80 -18.37
C PHE A 32 6.09 6.82 -18.61
N ASP A 33 5.68 6.87 -19.87
CA ASP A 33 4.29 6.78 -20.33
C ASP A 33 3.56 5.50 -19.88
N LYS A 34 4.30 4.42 -19.63
CA LYS A 34 3.74 3.13 -19.21
C LYS A 34 3.68 2.95 -17.70
N TRP A 35 4.71 3.38 -16.97
CA TRP A 35 4.80 3.07 -15.54
C TRP A 35 4.43 4.24 -14.62
N ILE A 36 4.57 5.51 -15.05
CA ILE A 36 4.16 6.66 -14.22
C ILE A 36 2.65 6.61 -13.89
N PRO A 37 1.73 6.31 -14.83
CA PRO A 37 0.31 6.26 -14.52
C PRO A 37 -0.06 5.21 -13.45
N VAL A 38 0.69 4.12 -13.39
CA VAL A 38 0.51 3.07 -12.38
C VAL A 38 1.09 3.52 -11.03
N ALA A 39 2.31 4.06 -11.04
CA ALA A 39 2.98 4.53 -9.83
C ALA A 39 2.22 5.66 -9.13
N SER A 40 1.65 6.60 -9.89
CA SER A 40 0.94 7.77 -9.34
C SER A 40 -0.38 7.39 -8.65
N ALA A 41 -0.95 6.23 -8.95
CA ALA A 41 -2.18 5.77 -8.32
C ALA A 41 -2.01 5.41 -6.83
N MET A 42 -0.79 5.07 -6.39
CA MET A 42 -0.54 4.61 -5.01
C MET A 42 -0.58 5.76 -3.98
N GLY A 43 -0.16 6.96 -4.37
CA GLY A 43 -0.09 8.12 -3.46
C GLY A 43 -1.44 8.45 -2.80
N PRO A 44 -2.52 8.67 -3.56
CA PRO A 44 -3.86 8.89 -3.02
C PRO A 44 -4.36 7.74 -2.15
N MET A 45 -4.06 6.48 -2.51
CA MET A 45 -4.46 5.32 -1.71
C MET A 45 -3.85 5.37 -0.32
N LEU A 46 -2.54 5.59 -0.23
CA LEU A 46 -1.88 5.71 1.07
C LEU A 46 -2.36 6.92 1.86
N GLN A 47 -2.60 8.05 1.20
CA GLN A 47 -3.17 9.22 1.88
C GLN A 47 -4.52 8.89 2.52
N THR A 48 -5.41 8.19 1.80
CA THR A 48 -6.68 7.72 2.36
C THR A 48 -6.44 6.80 3.55
N LEU A 49 -5.53 5.84 3.44
CA LEU A 49 -5.27 4.87 4.52
C LEU A 49 -4.66 5.52 5.77
N PHE A 50 -3.73 6.45 5.62
CA PHE A 50 -3.13 7.17 6.75
C PHE A 50 -4.10 8.15 7.43
N THR A 51 -5.08 8.69 6.70
CA THR A 51 -6.07 9.63 7.25
C THR A 51 -7.31 8.93 7.85
N ASN A 52 -7.53 7.65 7.54
CA ASN A 52 -8.70 6.87 7.95
C ASN A 52 -8.28 5.56 8.65
N PRO A 53 -7.77 5.63 9.90
CA PRO A 53 -7.20 4.48 10.60
C PRO A 53 -8.24 3.37 10.89
N GLU A 54 -9.53 3.68 10.87
CA GLU A 54 -10.63 2.72 11.00
C GLU A 54 -10.71 1.72 9.83
N LYS A 55 -10.02 2.00 8.71
CA LYS A 55 -9.91 1.08 7.57
C LYS A 55 -8.99 -0.12 7.86
N GLY A 56 -8.33 -0.16 9.01
CA GLY A 56 -7.52 -1.31 9.45
C GLY A 56 -6.08 -1.32 8.94
N PHE A 57 -5.66 -0.27 8.24
CA PHE A 57 -4.27 -0.08 7.85
C PHE A 57 -3.41 0.33 9.05
N LEU A 58 -2.29 -0.39 9.24
CA LEU A 58 -1.38 -0.16 10.36
C LEU A 58 -0.17 0.66 9.91
N HIS A 59 0.46 0.28 8.80
CA HIS A 59 1.64 0.96 8.29
C HIS A 59 1.96 0.53 6.87
N ALA A 60 2.81 1.30 6.17
CA ALA A 60 3.49 0.81 4.99
C ALA A 60 4.91 1.33 4.87
N GLU A 61 5.76 0.48 4.30
CA GLU A 61 7.17 0.75 4.05
C GLU A 61 7.47 0.62 2.56
N TYR A 62 8.13 1.65 2.04
CA TYR A 62 8.54 1.71 0.64
C TYR A 62 9.94 1.14 0.46
N TYR A 63 10.06 0.26 -0.52
CA TYR A 63 11.31 -0.36 -0.93
C TYR A 63 11.51 -0.20 -2.43
N TRP A 64 12.76 -0.23 -2.84
CA TRP A 64 13.13 -0.26 -4.26
C TRP A 64 13.87 -1.56 -4.54
N ASN A 65 13.37 -2.34 -5.49
CA ASN A 65 14.06 -3.52 -6.00
C ASN A 65 14.64 -3.25 -7.39
N PHE A 66 15.39 -4.23 -7.92
CA PHE A 66 16.05 -4.10 -9.23
C PHE A 66 15.08 -3.95 -10.41
N SER A 67 13.81 -4.32 -10.22
CA SER A 67 12.75 -4.31 -11.23
C SER A 67 11.65 -3.28 -10.95
N GLY A 68 11.76 -2.42 -9.94
CA GLY A 68 10.75 -1.42 -9.59
C GLY A 68 10.46 -1.30 -8.08
N PRO A 69 9.51 -0.43 -7.71
CA PRO A 69 9.13 -0.22 -6.32
C PRO A 69 8.29 -1.37 -5.77
N VAL A 70 8.50 -1.66 -4.48
CA VAL A 70 7.68 -2.56 -3.66
C VAL A 70 7.21 -1.79 -2.44
N LEU A 71 5.97 -2.01 -2.06
CA LEU A 71 5.34 -1.46 -0.88
C LEU A 71 4.93 -2.64 0.01
N ILE A 72 5.50 -2.70 1.20
CA ILE A 72 5.10 -3.64 2.24
C ILE A 72 4.06 -2.94 3.10
N GLN A 73 2.85 -3.49 3.16
CA GLN A 73 1.77 -2.94 3.97
C GLN A 73 1.42 -3.88 5.12
N TYR A 74 1.09 -3.31 6.26
CA TYR A 74 0.65 -4.03 7.44
C TYR A 74 -0.81 -3.69 7.71
N TRP A 75 -1.63 -4.72 7.86
CA TRP A 75 -3.08 -4.62 8.02
C TRP A 75 -3.54 -5.41 9.23
N ARG A 76 -4.53 -4.87 9.94
CA ARG A 76 -5.11 -5.48 11.13
C ARG A 76 -5.75 -6.83 10.84
N SER A 77 -6.39 -6.98 9.67
CA SER A 77 -6.94 -8.25 9.21
C SER A 77 -7.02 -8.31 7.68
N PHE A 78 -7.30 -9.50 7.14
CA PHE A 78 -7.51 -9.68 5.71
C PHE A 78 -8.79 -8.99 5.23
N GLU A 79 -9.85 -9.03 6.03
CA GLU A 79 -11.14 -8.42 5.73
C GLU A 79 -11.02 -6.90 5.58
N ASP A 80 -10.22 -6.25 6.44
CA ASP A 80 -9.94 -4.82 6.34
C ASP A 80 -9.21 -4.47 5.01
N LEU A 81 -8.19 -5.26 4.65
CA LEU A 81 -7.48 -5.13 3.37
C LEU A 81 -8.43 -5.35 2.18
N GLU A 82 -9.18 -6.44 2.17
CA GLU A 82 -10.09 -6.77 1.08
C GLU A 82 -11.19 -5.71 0.94
N ARG A 83 -11.76 -5.26 2.06
CA ARG A 83 -12.77 -4.20 2.07
C ARG A 83 -12.22 -2.95 1.41
N PHE A 84 -11.05 -2.45 1.82
CA PHE A 84 -10.44 -1.28 1.18
C PHE A 84 -10.18 -1.50 -0.31
N ALA A 85 -9.68 -2.69 -0.69
CA ALA A 85 -9.37 -3.00 -2.08
C ALA A 85 -10.61 -3.00 -2.99
N ARG A 86 -11.79 -3.32 -2.46
CA ARG A 86 -13.03 -3.52 -3.23
C ARG A 86 -14.11 -2.48 -2.99
N HIS A 87 -13.97 -1.62 -1.98
CA HIS A 87 -15.00 -0.66 -1.64
C HIS A 87 -15.13 0.42 -2.74
N PRO A 88 -16.35 0.70 -3.27
CA PRO A 88 -16.52 1.64 -4.38
C PRO A 88 -16.08 3.07 -4.09
N SER A 89 -16.17 3.49 -2.82
CA SER A 89 -15.75 4.82 -2.37
C SER A 89 -14.25 4.92 -2.05
N ASP A 90 -13.52 3.81 -2.09
CA ASP A 90 -12.08 3.80 -1.86
C ASP A 90 -11.29 3.87 -3.18
N PRO A 91 -10.11 4.52 -3.18
CA PRO A 91 -9.38 4.83 -4.41
C PRO A 91 -8.82 3.58 -5.13
N HIS A 92 -8.69 2.45 -4.45
CA HIS A 92 -8.09 1.25 -5.02
C HIS A 92 -8.90 0.68 -6.19
N LEU A 93 -10.22 0.48 -6.03
CA LEU A 93 -11.04 -0.17 -7.05
C LEU A 93 -11.07 0.62 -8.37
N ALA A 94 -11.20 1.94 -8.29
CA ALA A 94 -11.23 2.81 -9.47
C ALA A 94 -9.88 2.77 -10.23
N ALA A 95 -8.76 2.84 -9.50
CA ALA A 95 -7.43 2.74 -10.09
C ALA A 95 -7.20 1.37 -10.74
N TRP A 96 -7.63 0.28 -10.09
CA TRP A 96 -7.55 -1.07 -10.62
C TRP A 96 -8.37 -1.23 -11.91
N LYS A 97 -9.60 -0.70 -11.96
CA LYS A 97 -10.42 -0.71 -13.19
C LYS A 97 -9.73 0.05 -14.33
N LYS A 98 -9.23 1.26 -14.05
CA LYS A 98 -8.52 2.09 -15.04
C LYS A 98 -7.29 1.37 -15.59
N PHE A 99 -6.53 0.69 -14.73
CA PHE A 99 -5.37 -0.10 -15.15
C PHE A 99 -5.79 -1.22 -16.12
N ASN A 100 -6.77 -2.05 -15.76
CA ASN A 100 -7.21 -3.17 -16.60
C ASN A 100 -7.82 -2.72 -17.94
N GLN A 101 -8.40 -1.52 -18.02
CA GLN A 101 -8.92 -0.97 -19.27
C GLN A 101 -7.83 -0.40 -20.20
N ALA A 102 -6.64 -0.12 -19.67
CA ALA A 102 -5.54 0.49 -20.41
C ALA A 102 -4.51 -0.52 -20.95
N ILE A 103 -4.70 -1.81 -20.64
CA ILE A 103 -3.84 -2.93 -21.08
C ILE A 103 -4.38 -3.51 -22.37
#